data_AF-A0A7V1ZGM6-F1
#
_entry.id   AF-A0A7V1ZGM6-F1
#
_cell.length_a   1.000
_cell.length_b   1.000
_cell.length_c   1.000
_cell.angle_alpha   90.00
_cell.angle_beta   90.00
_cell.angle_gamma   90.00
#
_symmetry.space_group_name_H-M   'P 1'
#
loop_
_entity.id
_entity.type
_entity.pdbx_description
1 polymer ?
#
loop_
_entity_poly.entity_id
_entity_poly.type
_entity_poly.pdbx_seq_one_letter_code
_entity_poly.pdbx_strand_id
1 'polypeptide(L)'
;MRVGFVGLGNLGKAIVDRMISQGLELYVYNRTIEKAKNYNYYENPNELFKNCDVIFIIIRDSKAVEEFLFNKIEKQNLKDKIIIDMTTNNYQFVIYAYNKIKNLNGYYFEAPLIGSIPAAQSGNLVMLIYGDIDKFKKIEDIIKTFTRKIYYFDELGKPTKIKLLNNFALAGISYSIIETITIAQKLSIEKEIILDILLNGAGRSYFLEIKKDKILNENFQPQFSIELLHKDLNYFFELINQFHIYSHILEPVNKTLKRAINLGYGNLDISAIYLVLKEKIFNDERFIEGMKLFQEGKFFDAHEVLEELWREIPKENKYRNFIKALIQISAGYYKYLVQKNKDGAIKIFNNAKNYLLEYQDEKTIFNIRELIRNIEFLMGLIEKNEDISSFKII
;
A
#
# COMPACT_ATOMS: atom_id res chain seq x y z
N MET A 1 -14.29 -33.24 -0.32
CA MET A 1 -14.58 -31.83 -0.64
C MET A 1 -13.34 -31.24 -1.27
N ARG A 2 -13.42 -30.74 -2.50
CA ARG A 2 -12.27 -30.20 -3.23
C ARG A 2 -12.08 -28.72 -2.90
N VAL A 3 -10.86 -28.33 -2.56
CA VAL A 3 -10.51 -26.98 -2.11
C VAL A 3 -9.81 -26.21 -3.22
N GLY A 4 -10.33 -25.04 -3.53
CA GLY A 4 -9.74 -24.04 -4.41
C GLY A 4 -9.19 -22.85 -3.63
N PHE A 5 -8.15 -22.21 -4.14
CA PHE A 5 -7.57 -21.01 -3.55
C PHE A 5 -7.23 -19.97 -4.62
N VAL A 6 -7.72 -18.76 -4.46
CA VAL A 6 -7.53 -17.65 -5.39
C VAL A 6 -6.68 -16.56 -4.75
N GLY A 7 -5.55 -16.26 -5.40
CA GLY A 7 -4.67 -15.16 -5.01
C GLY A 7 -3.42 -15.61 -4.28
N LEU A 8 -2.28 -15.55 -4.96
CA LEU A 8 -0.97 -15.93 -4.42
C LEU A 8 -0.11 -14.67 -4.18
N GLY A 9 -0.70 -13.70 -3.49
CA GLY A 9 0.06 -12.61 -2.86
C GLY A 9 0.90 -13.12 -1.69
N ASN A 10 1.68 -12.26 -1.04
CA ASN A 10 2.57 -12.68 0.05
C ASN A 10 1.83 -13.45 1.17
N LEU A 11 0.65 -12.96 1.59
CA LEU A 11 -0.17 -13.62 2.59
C LEU A 11 -0.86 -14.88 2.05
N GLY A 12 -1.45 -14.82 0.85
CA GLY A 12 -2.12 -15.96 0.22
C GLY A 12 -1.18 -17.15 0.01
N LYS A 13 0.04 -16.91 -0.46
CA LYS A 13 1.08 -17.94 -0.58
C LYS A 13 1.39 -18.58 0.77
N ALA A 14 1.60 -17.78 1.81
CA ALA A 14 1.90 -18.29 3.15
C ALA A 14 0.77 -19.16 3.73
N ILE A 15 -0.49 -18.82 3.44
CA ILE A 15 -1.66 -19.62 3.84
C ILE A 15 -1.69 -20.93 3.05
N VAL A 16 -1.52 -20.90 1.73
CA VAL A 16 -1.50 -22.10 0.89
C VAL A 16 -0.39 -23.06 1.32
N ASP A 17 0.83 -22.56 1.51
CA ASP A 17 1.96 -23.36 1.98
C ASP A 17 1.67 -24.00 3.34
N ARG A 18 1.01 -23.25 4.24
CA ARG A 18 0.57 -23.77 5.54
C ARG A 18 -0.47 -24.87 5.39
N MET A 19 -1.51 -24.67 4.59
CA MET A 19 -2.56 -25.67 4.35
C MET A 19 -1.96 -26.98 3.80
N ILE A 20 -1.06 -26.88 2.82
CA ILE A 20 -0.35 -28.05 2.24
C ILE A 20 0.52 -28.74 3.29
N SER A 21 1.24 -27.99 4.13
CA SER A 21 2.06 -28.56 5.21
C SER A 21 1.24 -29.31 6.26
N GLN A 22 -0.08 -29.06 6.33
CA GLN A 22 -1.01 -29.79 7.20
C GLN A 22 -1.68 -30.98 6.48
N GLY A 23 -1.18 -31.35 5.29
CA GLY A 23 -1.68 -32.49 4.52
C GLY A 23 -2.91 -32.19 3.66
N LEU A 24 -3.26 -30.91 3.47
CA LEU A 24 -4.41 -30.53 2.65
C LEU A 24 -4.02 -30.49 1.16
N GLU A 25 -4.72 -31.28 0.34
CA GLU A 25 -4.68 -31.14 -1.11
C GLU A 25 -5.60 -30.01 -1.56
N LEU A 26 -5.08 -29.08 -2.37
CA LEU A 26 -5.85 -27.93 -2.88
C LEU A 26 -5.37 -27.51 -4.26
N TYR A 27 -6.25 -26.84 -5.00
CA TYR A 27 -5.96 -26.27 -6.32
C TYR A 27 -5.90 -24.75 -6.24
N VAL A 28 -4.94 -24.13 -6.92
CA VAL A 28 -4.76 -22.68 -6.89
C VAL A 28 -5.10 -22.02 -8.22
N TYR A 29 -5.49 -20.76 -8.16
CA TYR A 29 -5.51 -19.85 -9.29
C TYR A 29 -4.86 -18.53 -8.89
N ASN A 30 -4.04 -17.99 -9.79
CA ASN A 30 -3.52 -16.64 -9.66
C ASN A 30 -3.40 -15.98 -11.04
N ARG A 31 -3.73 -14.69 -11.12
CA ARG A 31 -3.67 -13.93 -12.38
C ARG A 31 -2.29 -14.00 -13.05
N THR A 32 -1.22 -13.97 -12.25
CA THR A 32 0.15 -14.19 -12.73
C THR A 32 0.48 -15.67 -12.57
N ILE A 33 0.48 -16.41 -13.68
CA ILE A 33 0.58 -17.87 -13.68
C ILE A 33 1.87 -18.39 -13.05
N GLU A 34 2.98 -17.66 -13.19
CA GLU A 34 4.28 -18.03 -12.61
C GLU A 34 4.22 -18.23 -11.09
N LYS A 35 3.30 -17.56 -10.39
CA LYS A 35 3.13 -17.75 -8.94
C LYS A 35 2.48 -19.09 -8.57
N ALA A 36 1.77 -19.71 -9.50
CA ALA A 36 0.96 -20.90 -9.29
C ALA A 36 1.64 -22.22 -9.72
N LYS A 37 2.68 -22.16 -10.56
CA LYS A 37 3.32 -23.33 -11.18
C LYS A 37 3.88 -24.37 -10.21
N ASN A 38 4.17 -23.97 -8.97
CA ASN A 38 4.69 -24.88 -7.93
C ASN A 38 3.58 -25.61 -7.14
N TYR A 39 2.32 -25.45 -7.53
CA TYR A 39 1.15 -26.03 -6.86
C TYR A 39 0.29 -26.78 -7.87
N ASN A 40 -0.71 -27.53 -7.42
CA ASN A 40 -1.79 -27.96 -8.30
C ASN A 40 -2.58 -26.71 -8.71
N TYR A 41 -2.68 -26.38 -10.00
CA TYR A 41 -3.29 -25.13 -10.45
C TYR A 41 -4.23 -25.32 -11.64
N TYR A 42 -5.13 -24.36 -11.81
CA TYR A 42 -5.89 -24.18 -13.05
C TYR A 42 -5.47 -22.86 -13.71
N GLU A 43 -5.35 -22.86 -15.04
CA GLU A 43 -5.08 -21.63 -15.81
C GLU A 43 -6.36 -20.81 -16.00
N ASN A 44 -7.50 -21.49 -16.14
CA ASN A 44 -8.81 -20.87 -16.27
C ASN A 44 -9.52 -20.88 -14.90
N PRO A 45 -9.89 -19.71 -14.34
CA PRO A 45 -10.56 -19.67 -13.05
C PRO A 45 -11.94 -20.33 -13.08
N ASN A 46 -12.60 -20.45 -14.24
CA ASN A 46 -13.84 -21.21 -14.36
C ASN A 46 -13.66 -22.71 -14.13
N GLU A 47 -12.51 -23.27 -14.51
CA GLU A 47 -12.21 -24.68 -14.25
C GLU A 47 -11.98 -24.94 -12.76
N LEU A 48 -11.32 -24.00 -12.06
CA LEU A 48 -11.20 -24.05 -10.61
C LEU A 48 -12.58 -24.11 -9.95
N PHE A 49 -13.49 -23.20 -10.31
CA PHE A 49 -14.83 -23.16 -9.72
C PHE A 49 -15.69 -24.38 -10.10
N LYS A 50 -15.54 -24.92 -11.32
CA LYS A 50 -16.22 -26.19 -11.70
C LYS A 50 -15.73 -27.37 -10.86
N ASN A 51 -14.43 -27.42 -10.57
CA ASN A 51 -13.79 -28.56 -9.91
C ASN A 51 -13.63 -28.43 -8.39
N CYS A 52 -13.90 -27.27 -7.79
CA CYS A 52 -13.81 -27.09 -6.34
C CYS A 52 -15.17 -26.84 -5.72
N ASP A 53 -15.35 -27.28 -4.48
CA ASP A 53 -16.56 -27.09 -3.69
C ASP A 53 -16.43 -25.87 -2.77
N VAL A 54 -15.23 -25.68 -2.22
CA VAL A 54 -14.86 -24.57 -1.32
C VAL A 54 -13.75 -23.77 -1.99
N ILE A 55 -13.94 -22.46 -2.13
CA ILE A 55 -12.99 -21.56 -2.75
C ILE A 55 -12.60 -20.47 -1.75
N PHE A 56 -11.34 -20.45 -1.34
CA PHE A 56 -10.76 -19.35 -0.59
C PHE A 56 -10.31 -18.25 -1.54
N ILE A 57 -10.57 -16.99 -1.19
CA ILE A 57 -10.15 -15.83 -1.98
C ILE A 57 -9.39 -14.88 -1.08
N ILE A 58 -8.18 -14.47 -1.50
CA ILE A 58 -7.45 -13.39 -0.85
C ILE A 58 -6.66 -12.58 -1.90
N ILE A 59 -7.25 -11.48 -2.32
CA ILE A 59 -6.68 -10.62 -3.37
C ILE A 59 -6.62 -9.16 -2.90
N ARG A 60 -6.29 -8.23 -3.82
CA ARG A 60 -5.82 -6.88 -3.46
C ARG A 60 -6.88 -6.04 -2.75
N ASP A 61 -8.08 -5.99 -3.30
CA ASP A 61 -9.12 -5.02 -2.95
C ASP A 61 -10.51 -5.45 -3.44
N SER A 62 -11.54 -4.71 -3.04
CA SER A 62 -12.93 -5.01 -3.43
C SER A 62 -13.19 -4.98 -4.92
N LYS A 63 -12.51 -4.09 -5.66
CA LYS A 63 -12.66 -4.03 -7.13
C LYS A 63 -12.10 -5.30 -7.77
N ALA A 64 -10.98 -5.81 -7.27
CA ALA A 64 -10.40 -7.06 -7.73
C ALA A 64 -11.31 -8.26 -7.43
N VAL A 65 -11.98 -8.28 -6.27
CA VAL A 65 -12.97 -9.32 -5.93
C VAL A 65 -14.19 -9.21 -6.83
N GLU A 66 -14.72 -8.01 -7.04
CA GLU A 66 -15.87 -7.79 -7.91
C GLU A 66 -15.61 -8.28 -9.34
N GLU A 67 -14.50 -7.81 -9.92
CA GLU A 67 -14.05 -8.19 -11.25
C GLU A 67 -13.85 -9.71 -11.35
N PHE A 68 -13.20 -10.31 -10.36
CA PHE A 68 -12.95 -11.74 -10.36
C PHE A 68 -14.26 -12.55 -10.29
N LEU A 69 -15.07 -12.34 -9.25
CA LEU A 69 -16.25 -13.15 -9.00
C LEU A 69 -17.37 -12.91 -10.01
N PHE A 70 -17.57 -11.67 -10.46
CA PHE A 70 -18.79 -11.31 -11.19
C PHE A 70 -18.58 -11.00 -12.67
N ASN A 71 -17.33 -10.79 -13.11
CA ASN A 71 -17.01 -10.57 -14.53
C ASN A 71 -16.21 -11.72 -15.14
N LYS A 72 -15.42 -12.47 -14.35
CA LYS A 72 -14.62 -13.59 -14.88
C LYS A 72 -15.23 -14.97 -14.65
N ILE A 73 -15.89 -15.19 -13.52
CA ILE A 73 -16.54 -16.47 -13.25
C ILE A 73 -17.93 -16.49 -13.89
N GLU A 74 -18.20 -17.52 -14.70
CA GLU A 74 -19.53 -17.75 -15.23
C GLU A 74 -20.51 -17.99 -14.07
N LYS A 75 -21.69 -17.34 -14.12
CA LYS A 75 -22.65 -17.33 -12.99
C LYS A 75 -23.03 -18.73 -12.51
N GLN A 76 -23.18 -19.69 -13.43
CA GLN A 76 -23.50 -21.09 -13.10
C GLN A 76 -22.42 -21.77 -12.24
N ASN A 77 -21.17 -21.34 -12.34
CA ASN A 77 -20.06 -21.93 -11.59
C ASN A 77 -20.02 -21.43 -10.13
N LEU A 78 -20.82 -20.41 -9.78
CA LEU A 78 -20.97 -19.90 -8.40
C LEU A 78 -22.07 -20.62 -7.61
N LYS A 79 -22.95 -21.35 -8.31
CA LYS A 79 -24.05 -22.10 -7.70
C LYS A 79 -23.50 -23.20 -6.79
N ASP A 80 -24.10 -23.35 -5.61
CA ASP A 80 -23.75 -24.35 -4.59
C ASP A 80 -22.30 -24.28 -4.06
N LYS A 81 -21.55 -23.23 -4.41
CA LYS A 81 -20.16 -23.04 -3.95
C LYS A 81 -20.09 -22.38 -2.60
N ILE A 82 -19.10 -22.79 -1.80
CA ILE A 82 -18.71 -22.10 -0.57
C ILE A 82 -17.53 -21.18 -0.90
N ILE A 83 -17.75 -19.87 -0.86
CA ILE A 83 -16.75 -18.86 -1.17
C ILE A 83 -16.33 -18.18 0.13
N ILE A 84 -15.08 -18.36 0.53
CA ILE A 84 -14.48 -17.76 1.74
C ILE A 84 -13.62 -16.57 1.30
N ASP A 85 -14.20 -15.37 1.35
CA ASP A 85 -13.47 -14.16 0.97
C ASP A 85 -12.75 -13.57 2.18
N MET A 86 -11.43 -13.77 2.21
CA MET A 86 -10.51 -13.28 3.23
C MET A 86 -9.92 -11.92 2.89
N THR A 87 -10.32 -11.33 1.76
CA THR A 87 -9.89 -10.00 1.34
C THR A 87 -10.40 -8.95 2.32
N THR A 88 -9.56 -7.98 2.68
CA THR A 88 -10.06 -6.80 3.41
C THR A 88 -10.77 -5.90 2.41
N ASN A 89 -12.10 -5.90 2.51
CA ASN A 89 -13.02 -5.26 1.57
C ASN A 89 -13.67 -3.99 2.15
N ASN A 90 -14.21 -3.16 1.27
CA ASN A 90 -15.12 -2.09 1.63
C ASN A 90 -16.44 -2.66 2.18
N TYR A 91 -17.01 -2.00 3.18
CA TYR A 91 -18.24 -2.41 3.86
C TYR A 91 -19.44 -2.62 2.92
N GLN A 92 -19.67 -1.68 2.00
CA GLN A 92 -20.79 -1.77 1.04
C GLN A 92 -20.58 -2.90 0.04
N PHE A 93 -19.33 -3.11 -0.40
CA PHE A 93 -19.01 -4.19 -1.32
C PHE A 93 -19.33 -5.57 -0.72
N VAL A 94 -19.03 -5.79 0.55
CA VAL A 94 -19.31 -7.07 1.22
C VAL A 94 -20.81 -7.37 1.27
N ILE A 95 -21.63 -6.36 1.57
CA ILE A 95 -23.11 -6.51 1.55
C ILE A 95 -23.58 -6.88 0.15
N TYR A 96 -23.09 -6.19 -0.86
CA TYR A 96 -23.38 -6.47 -2.27
C TYR A 96 -22.96 -7.89 -2.68
N ALA A 97 -21.72 -8.28 -2.38
CA ALA A 97 -21.17 -9.58 -2.76
C ALA A 97 -21.96 -10.74 -2.12
N TYR A 98 -22.29 -10.61 -0.82
CA TYR A 98 -23.10 -11.60 -0.11
C TYR A 98 -24.47 -11.80 -0.78
N ASN A 99 -25.21 -10.70 -1.02
CA ASN A 99 -26.53 -10.77 -1.63
C ASN A 99 -26.48 -11.32 -3.06
N LYS A 100 -25.47 -10.91 -3.84
CA LYS A 100 -25.31 -11.35 -5.23
C LYS A 100 -25.00 -12.85 -5.33
N ILE A 101 -24.13 -13.38 -4.48
CA ILE A 101 -23.83 -14.82 -4.44
C ILE A 101 -25.03 -15.61 -3.90
N LYS A 102 -25.71 -15.12 -2.87
CA LYS A 102 -26.93 -15.74 -2.33
C LYS A 102 -28.02 -15.87 -3.40
N ASN A 103 -28.23 -14.84 -4.22
CA ASN A 103 -29.19 -14.87 -5.34
C ASN A 103 -28.82 -15.87 -6.44
N LEU A 104 -27.56 -16.31 -6.50
CA LEU A 104 -27.09 -17.37 -7.40
C LEU A 104 -27.11 -18.75 -6.75
N ASN A 105 -27.71 -18.88 -5.56
CA ASN A 105 -27.71 -20.08 -4.72
C ASN A 105 -26.29 -20.55 -4.33
N GLY A 106 -25.35 -19.60 -4.16
CA GLY A 106 -24.05 -19.87 -3.55
C GLY A 106 -24.00 -19.42 -2.09
N TYR A 107 -22.90 -19.76 -1.41
CA TYR A 107 -22.64 -19.43 -0.01
C TYR A 107 -21.40 -18.54 0.09
N TYR A 108 -21.60 -17.24 0.30
CA TYR A 108 -20.51 -16.29 0.50
C TYR A 108 -20.27 -16.06 1.99
N PHE A 109 -19.00 -16.16 2.38
CA PHE A 109 -18.52 -15.85 3.71
C PHE A 109 -17.59 -14.65 3.62
N GLU A 110 -17.93 -13.62 4.38
CA GLU A 110 -17.02 -12.55 4.72
C GLU A 110 -16.09 -13.06 5.81
N ALA A 111 -14.80 -13.20 5.52
CA ALA A 111 -13.85 -13.87 6.40
C ALA A 111 -12.50 -13.13 6.54
N PRO A 112 -12.44 -11.80 6.75
CA PRO A 112 -11.17 -11.10 6.84
C PRO A 112 -10.28 -11.62 7.99
N LEU A 113 -8.97 -11.52 7.77
CA LEU A 113 -7.96 -12.05 8.69
C LEU A 113 -7.26 -10.96 9.48
N ILE A 114 -6.85 -11.26 10.72
CA ILE A 114 -5.92 -10.49 11.53
C ILE A 114 -4.64 -11.31 11.73
N GLY A 115 -3.51 -10.65 11.52
CA GLY A 115 -2.18 -11.24 11.48
C GLY A 115 -1.51 -11.03 10.12
N SER A 116 -0.20 -11.21 10.08
CA SER A 116 0.62 -11.04 8.88
C SER A 116 1.29 -12.38 8.51
N ILE A 117 2.25 -12.36 7.59
CA ILE A 117 2.94 -13.54 7.05
C ILE A 117 3.45 -14.49 8.16
N PRO A 118 4.11 -14.02 9.25
CA PRO A 118 4.59 -14.93 10.29
C PRO A 118 3.46 -15.69 10.99
N ALA A 119 2.30 -15.05 11.20
CA ALA A 119 1.13 -15.68 11.77
C ALA A 119 0.53 -16.71 10.80
N ALA A 120 0.50 -16.43 9.50
CA ALA A 120 0.04 -17.40 8.50
C ALA A 120 0.90 -18.66 8.46
N GLN A 121 2.24 -18.49 8.42
CA GLN A 121 3.20 -19.60 8.38
C GLN A 121 3.11 -20.51 9.60
N SER A 122 2.81 -19.93 10.76
CA SER A 122 2.69 -20.66 12.03
C SER A 122 1.25 -21.13 12.36
N GLY A 123 0.27 -20.86 11.48
CA GLY A 123 -1.13 -21.19 11.72
C GLY A 123 -1.80 -20.37 12.83
N ASN A 124 -1.29 -19.18 13.10
CA ASN A 124 -1.70 -18.30 14.19
C ASN A 124 -2.56 -17.11 13.76
N LEU A 125 -3.10 -17.13 12.54
CA LEU A 125 -4.04 -16.09 12.11
C LEU A 125 -5.30 -16.10 12.96
N VAL A 126 -5.95 -14.95 13.06
CA VAL A 126 -7.29 -14.80 13.64
C VAL A 126 -8.25 -14.51 12.51
N MET A 127 -9.34 -15.27 12.41
CA MET A 127 -10.38 -15.05 11.42
C MET A 127 -11.60 -14.40 12.07
N LEU A 128 -12.13 -13.36 11.42
CA LEU A 128 -13.43 -12.77 11.72
C LEU A 128 -14.38 -13.24 10.63
N ILE A 129 -15.46 -13.96 10.95
CA ILE A 129 -16.29 -14.60 9.93
C ILE A 129 -17.79 -14.40 10.14
N TYR A 130 -18.49 -14.14 9.04
CA TYR A 130 -19.95 -14.19 8.93
C TYR A 130 -20.34 -15.04 7.71
N GLY A 131 -21.38 -15.88 7.85
CA GLY A 131 -21.93 -16.67 6.74
C GLY A 131 -22.94 -17.73 7.20
N ASP A 132 -23.08 -18.81 6.43
CA ASP A 132 -23.98 -19.92 6.77
C ASP A 132 -23.32 -20.87 7.78
N ILE A 133 -23.91 -21.01 8.97
CA ILE A 133 -23.31 -21.79 10.06
C ILE A 133 -23.16 -23.28 9.74
N ASP A 134 -24.09 -23.86 8.97
CA ASP A 134 -24.07 -25.29 8.66
C ASP A 134 -23.07 -25.60 7.56
N LYS A 135 -22.83 -24.65 6.64
CA LYS A 135 -21.71 -24.74 5.71
C LYS A 135 -20.38 -24.48 6.41
N PHE A 136 -20.33 -23.58 7.39
CA PHE A 136 -19.11 -23.30 8.16
C PHE A 136 -18.60 -24.55 8.90
N LYS A 137 -19.48 -25.29 9.59
CA LYS A 137 -19.11 -26.53 10.29
C LYS A 137 -18.39 -27.55 9.39
N LYS A 138 -18.71 -27.57 8.10
CA LYS A 138 -18.08 -28.50 7.13
C LYS A 138 -16.66 -28.11 6.74
N ILE A 139 -16.29 -26.85 6.91
CA ILE A 139 -14.99 -26.29 6.50
C ILE A 139 -14.14 -25.83 7.69
N GLU A 140 -14.67 -25.92 8.91
CA GLU A 140 -14.03 -25.40 10.11
C GLU A 140 -12.64 -26.01 10.32
N ASP A 141 -12.49 -27.32 10.14
CA ASP A 141 -11.21 -28.00 10.29
C ASP A 141 -10.17 -27.55 9.24
N ILE A 142 -10.63 -27.18 8.03
CA ILE A 142 -9.76 -26.61 7.00
C ILE A 142 -9.27 -25.22 7.46
N ILE A 143 -10.16 -24.39 8.00
CA ILE A 143 -9.82 -23.05 8.49
C ILE A 143 -8.85 -23.12 9.69
N LYS A 144 -9.02 -24.11 10.57
CA LYS A 144 -8.14 -24.35 11.73
C LYS A 144 -6.70 -24.71 11.34
N THR A 145 -6.43 -25.13 10.09
CA THR A 145 -5.05 -25.43 9.65
C THR A 145 -4.14 -24.19 9.64
N PHE A 146 -4.72 -23.00 9.42
CA PHE A 146 -3.98 -21.74 9.32
C PHE A 146 -4.42 -20.66 10.32
N THR A 147 -5.39 -20.95 11.19
CA THR A 147 -5.91 -20.03 12.21
C THR A 147 -5.83 -20.63 13.62
N ARG A 148 -5.51 -19.80 14.61
CA ARG A 148 -5.56 -20.17 16.03
C ARG A 148 -6.88 -19.80 16.71
N LYS A 149 -7.61 -18.84 16.12
CA LYS A 149 -8.85 -18.31 16.68
C LYS A 149 -9.80 -17.87 15.57
N ILE A 150 -11.06 -18.23 15.73
CA ILE A 150 -12.15 -17.82 14.84
C ILE A 150 -13.19 -17.10 15.70
N TYR A 151 -13.60 -15.91 15.24
CA TYR A 151 -14.73 -15.17 15.79
C TYR A 151 -15.88 -15.24 14.79
N TYR A 152 -16.94 -15.94 15.16
CA TYR A 152 -18.15 -16.02 14.36
C TYR A 152 -19.10 -14.89 14.74
N PHE A 153 -19.65 -14.21 13.75
CA PHE A 153 -20.59 -13.11 13.92
C PHE A 153 -21.96 -13.46 13.37
N ASP A 154 -22.97 -12.85 13.97
CA ASP A 154 -24.40 -12.99 13.67
C ASP A 154 -24.94 -11.95 12.68
N GLU A 155 -24.12 -10.97 12.31
CA GLU A 155 -24.49 -9.84 11.46
C GLU A 155 -23.51 -9.68 10.28
N LEU A 156 -24.06 -9.59 9.07
CA LEU A 156 -23.30 -9.30 7.84
C LEU A 156 -22.59 -7.94 7.96
N GLY A 157 -21.32 -7.89 7.56
CA GLY A 157 -20.51 -6.68 7.58
C GLY A 157 -19.88 -6.35 8.94
N LYS A 158 -20.27 -7.04 10.02
CA LYS A 158 -19.63 -6.90 11.35
C LYS A 158 -18.15 -7.33 11.35
N PRO A 159 -17.74 -8.44 10.69
CA PRO A 159 -16.32 -8.76 10.54
C PRO A 159 -15.50 -7.63 9.88
N THR A 160 -16.01 -6.99 8.84
CA THR A 160 -15.37 -5.91 8.09
C THR A 160 -15.26 -4.67 8.93
N LYS A 161 -16.34 -4.26 9.63
CA LYS A 161 -16.30 -3.14 10.59
C LYS A 161 -15.16 -3.35 11.60
N ILE A 162 -15.09 -4.52 12.22
CA ILE A 162 -14.06 -4.86 13.22
C ILE A 162 -12.66 -4.91 12.60
N LYS A 163 -12.52 -5.50 11.41
CA LYS A 163 -11.24 -5.55 10.68
C LYS A 163 -10.71 -4.14 10.39
N LEU A 164 -11.57 -3.24 9.90
CA LEU A 164 -11.20 -1.87 9.58
C LEU A 164 -10.83 -1.08 10.85
N LEU A 165 -11.56 -1.27 11.95
CA LEU A 165 -11.19 -0.73 13.27
C LEU A 165 -9.81 -1.23 13.75
N ASN A 166 -9.55 -2.53 13.61
CA ASN A 166 -8.26 -3.12 13.96
C ASN A 166 -7.11 -2.50 13.13
N ASN A 167 -7.33 -2.31 11.83
CA ASN A 167 -6.31 -1.73 10.95
C ASN A 167 -6.14 -0.22 11.17
N PHE A 168 -7.19 0.50 11.56
CA PHE A 168 -7.09 1.89 12.05
C PHE A 168 -6.24 1.98 13.32
N ALA A 169 -6.47 1.10 14.31
CA ALA A 169 -5.66 1.04 15.52
C ALA A 169 -4.18 0.71 15.21
N LEU A 170 -3.94 -0.25 14.31
CA LEU A 170 -2.60 -0.56 13.81
C LEU A 170 -1.92 0.65 13.16
N ALA A 171 -2.66 1.44 12.37
CA ALA A 171 -2.13 2.65 11.74
C ALA A 171 -1.70 3.69 12.77
N GLY A 172 -2.54 3.96 13.78
CA GLY A 172 -2.21 4.90 14.86
C GLY A 172 -1.00 4.46 15.69
N ILE A 173 -0.95 3.18 16.08
CA ILE A 173 0.17 2.61 16.84
C ILE A 173 1.47 2.66 16.02
N SER A 174 1.43 2.21 14.77
CA SER A 174 2.62 2.18 13.91
C SER A 174 3.16 3.58 13.65
N TYR A 175 2.28 4.54 13.33
CA TYR A 175 2.67 5.92 13.12
C TYR A 175 3.30 6.52 14.39
N SER A 176 2.65 6.39 15.54
CA SER A 176 3.13 6.95 16.81
C SER A 176 4.51 6.41 17.20
N ILE A 177 4.74 5.10 17.03
CA ILE A 177 6.03 4.46 17.31
C ILE A 177 7.12 4.98 16.36
N ILE A 178 6.83 5.00 15.06
CA ILE A 178 7.82 5.40 14.05
C ILE A 178 8.15 6.89 14.20
N GLU A 179 7.16 7.73 14.45
CA GLU A 179 7.35 9.16 14.72
C GLU A 179 8.19 9.36 15.99
N THR A 180 7.90 8.64 17.07
CA THR A 180 8.70 8.66 18.31
C THR A 180 10.17 8.32 18.04
N ILE A 181 10.44 7.26 17.27
CA ILE A 181 11.81 6.85 16.92
C ILE A 181 12.51 7.95 16.11
N THR A 182 11.83 8.53 15.12
CA THR A 182 12.43 9.61 14.31
C THR A 182 12.67 10.89 15.10
N ILE A 183 11.80 11.23 16.06
CA ILE A 183 12.00 12.34 16.99
C ILE A 183 13.17 12.06 17.94
N ALA A 184 13.25 10.85 18.51
CA ALA A 184 14.34 10.44 19.39
C ALA A 184 15.70 10.61 18.71
N GLN A 185 15.83 10.18 17.45
CA GLN A 185 17.04 10.42 16.67
C GLN A 185 17.37 11.90 16.46
N LYS A 186 16.35 12.77 16.29
CA LYS A 186 16.55 14.23 16.22
C LYS A 186 17.00 14.82 17.55
N LEU A 187 16.64 14.19 18.66
CA LEU A 187 17.12 14.51 20.01
C LEU A 187 18.45 13.84 20.37
N SER A 188 19.15 13.27 19.38
CA SER A 188 20.42 12.55 19.56
C SER A 188 20.32 11.31 20.45
N ILE A 189 19.16 10.65 20.46
CA ILE A 189 18.94 9.35 21.12
C ILE A 189 19.05 8.24 20.07
N GLU A 190 19.86 7.22 20.36
CA GLU A 190 20.06 6.06 19.49
C GLU A 190 18.78 5.23 19.32
N LYS A 191 18.61 4.60 18.15
CA LYS A 191 17.39 3.82 17.84
C LYS A 191 17.23 2.65 18.80
N GLU A 192 18.34 1.99 19.10
CA GLU A 192 18.47 0.82 19.95
C GLU A 192 17.93 1.14 21.35
N ILE A 193 18.37 2.26 21.91
CA ILE A 193 17.96 2.73 23.25
C ILE A 193 16.45 3.03 23.27
N ILE A 194 15.94 3.83 22.32
CA ILE A 194 14.51 4.19 22.35
C ILE A 194 13.60 2.99 22.08
N LEU A 195 14.00 2.07 21.20
CA LEU A 195 13.23 0.85 20.93
C LEU A 195 13.19 -0.07 22.15
N ASP A 196 14.30 -0.23 22.86
CA ASP A 196 14.36 -1.01 24.10
C ASP A 196 13.49 -0.40 25.21
N ILE A 197 13.56 0.92 25.41
CA ILE A 197 12.71 1.63 26.38
C ILE A 197 11.22 1.44 26.05
N LEU A 198 10.83 1.59 24.78
CA LEU A 198 9.44 1.41 24.37
C LEU A 198 8.96 -0.04 24.57
N LEU A 199 9.81 -1.04 24.31
CA LEU A 199 9.48 -2.45 24.53
C LEU A 199 9.30 -2.81 26.01
N ASN A 200 9.97 -2.10 26.91
CA ASN A 200 9.86 -2.32 28.36
C ASN A 200 8.83 -1.40 29.05
N GLY A 201 8.17 -0.51 28.31
CA GLY A 201 7.20 0.46 28.84
C GLY A 201 5.80 0.31 28.25
N ALA A 202 4.94 1.30 28.53
CA ALA A 202 3.57 1.35 28.01
C ALA A 202 3.49 1.50 26.46
N GLY A 203 4.60 1.84 25.81
CA GLY A 203 4.74 1.86 24.35
C GLY A 203 4.82 0.47 23.72
N ARG A 204 4.94 -0.60 24.52
CA ARG A 204 5.04 -1.97 24.03
C ARG A 204 3.77 -2.34 23.26
N SER A 205 3.95 -2.76 22.02
CA SER A 205 2.88 -3.26 21.16
C SER A 205 3.38 -4.43 20.33
N TYR A 206 2.46 -5.29 19.90
CA TYR A 206 2.80 -6.38 18.98
C TYR A 206 3.43 -5.87 17.68
N PHE A 207 3.02 -4.68 17.20
CA PHE A 207 3.67 -4.03 16.06
C PHE A 207 5.15 -3.77 16.33
N LEU A 208 5.49 -3.19 17.48
CA LEU A 208 6.88 -2.92 17.85
C LEU A 208 7.70 -4.20 17.91
N GLU A 209 7.17 -5.24 18.55
CA GLU A 209 7.84 -6.53 18.70
C GLU A 209 8.24 -7.15 17.37
N ILE A 210 7.34 -7.13 16.38
CA ILE A 210 7.58 -7.74 15.06
C ILE A 210 8.36 -6.83 14.11
N LYS A 211 8.40 -5.52 14.35
CA LYS A 211 9.03 -4.54 13.44
C LYS A 211 10.35 -3.98 13.95
N LYS A 212 10.74 -4.19 15.21
CA LYS A 212 11.97 -3.62 15.79
C LYS A 212 13.20 -3.87 14.90
N ASP A 213 13.40 -5.11 14.45
CA ASP A 213 14.60 -5.48 13.69
C ASP A 213 14.56 -4.89 12.27
N LYS A 214 13.34 -4.70 11.71
CA LYS A 214 13.17 -4.02 10.42
C LYS A 214 13.51 -2.54 10.51
N ILE A 215 13.16 -1.88 11.60
CA ILE A 215 13.44 -0.45 11.81
C ILE A 215 14.92 -0.22 12.14
N LEU A 216 15.50 -1.08 12.99
CA LEU A 216 16.93 -1.06 13.33
C LEU A 216 17.79 -1.20 12.07
N ASN A 217 17.54 -2.26 11.30
CA ASN A 217 18.33 -2.60 10.12
C ASN A 217 17.85 -1.90 8.83
N GLU A 218 16.87 -1.00 8.92
CA GLU A 218 16.22 -0.34 7.77
C GLU A 218 15.80 -1.34 6.66
N ASN A 219 15.34 -2.54 7.05
CA ASN A 219 14.91 -3.61 6.17
C ASN A 219 13.38 -3.60 5.98
N PHE A 220 12.95 -2.87 4.96
CA PHE A 220 11.54 -2.65 4.65
C PHE A 220 10.90 -3.65 3.69
N GLN A 221 11.44 -4.89 3.60
CA GLN A 221 10.77 -5.98 2.87
C GLN A 221 9.33 -6.16 3.39
N PRO A 222 8.30 -6.19 2.52
CA PRO A 222 6.91 -6.03 2.93
C PRO A 222 6.34 -7.30 3.58
N GLN A 223 5.93 -7.16 4.83
CA GLN A 223 4.99 -8.09 5.48
C GLN A 223 3.56 -7.57 5.39
N PHE A 224 3.41 -6.24 5.47
CA PHE A 224 2.18 -5.54 5.15
C PHE A 224 2.57 -4.19 4.55
N SER A 225 2.12 -3.90 3.32
CA SER A 225 2.62 -2.74 2.59
C SER A 225 1.88 -1.46 2.93
N ILE A 226 2.55 -0.32 2.72
CA ILE A 226 1.96 1.02 2.87
C ILE A 226 0.72 1.18 2.00
N GLU A 227 0.75 0.73 0.74
CA GLU A 227 -0.42 0.77 -0.17
C GLU A 227 -1.64 0.03 0.39
N LEU A 228 -1.42 -1.14 1.00
CA LEU A 228 -2.52 -1.93 1.56
C LEU A 228 -3.09 -1.28 2.82
N LEU A 229 -2.24 -0.71 3.69
CA LEU A 229 -2.72 0.03 4.86
C LEU A 229 -3.48 1.29 4.45
N HIS A 230 -2.97 2.06 3.48
CA HIS A 230 -3.65 3.24 2.95
C HIS A 230 -5.02 2.88 2.35
N LYS A 231 -5.11 1.78 1.58
CA LYS A 231 -6.38 1.24 1.10
C LYS A 231 -7.35 0.97 2.25
N ASP A 232 -6.88 0.28 3.30
CA ASP A 232 -7.73 -0.06 4.45
C ASP A 232 -8.20 1.18 5.23
N LEU A 233 -7.36 2.21 5.35
CA LEU A 233 -7.76 3.48 5.96
C LEU A 233 -8.77 4.25 5.12
N ASN A 234 -8.73 4.16 3.79
CA ASN A 234 -9.76 4.73 2.93
C ASN A 234 -11.10 3.98 3.08
N TYR A 235 -11.08 2.64 3.18
CA TYR A 235 -12.29 1.88 3.52
C TYR A 235 -12.84 2.22 4.90
N PHE A 236 -11.96 2.43 5.89
CA PHE A 236 -12.36 2.90 7.21
C PHE A 236 -12.97 4.31 7.16
N PHE A 237 -12.37 5.24 6.41
CA PHE A 237 -12.91 6.58 6.18
C PHE A 237 -14.31 6.54 5.57
N GLU A 238 -14.50 5.76 4.51
CA GLU A 238 -15.80 5.57 3.87
C GLU A 238 -16.83 4.98 4.85
N LEU A 239 -16.43 4.01 5.68
CA LEU A 239 -17.29 3.43 6.70
C LEU A 239 -17.72 4.48 7.73
N ILE A 240 -16.80 5.21 8.36
CA ILE A 240 -17.15 6.15 9.44
C ILE A 240 -17.96 7.34 8.93
N ASN A 241 -17.72 7.77 7.69
CA ASN A 241 -18.50 8.84 7.06
C ASN A 241 -19.96 8.47 6.85
N GLN A 242 -20.27 7.20 6.55
CA GLN A 242 -21.65 6.71 6.46
C GLN A 242 -22.41 6.84 7.78
N PHE A 243 -21.69 6.91 8.91
CA PHE A 243 -22.26 7.08 10.25
C PHE A 243 -22.01 8.49 10.81
N HIS A 244 -21.52 9.43 10.00
CA HIS A 244 -21.17 10.79 10.42
C HIS A 244 -20.19 10.84 11.61
N ILE A 245 -19.28 9.87 11.70
CA ILE A 245 -18.26 9.79 12.75
C ILE A 245 -16.97 10.43 12.26
N TYR A 246 -16.39 11.31 13.10
CA TYR A 246 -15.09 11.94 12.83
C TYR A 246 -13.96 11.23 13.59
N SER A 247 -12.77 11.18 12.98
CA SER A 247 -11.55 10.64 13.60
C SER A 247 -10.41 11.64 13.55
N HIS A 248 -9.88 12.00 14.73
CA HIS A 248 -8.75 12.94 14.87
C HIS A 248 -7.40 12.35 14.43
N ILE A 249 -7.27 11.02 14.36
CA ILE A 249 -6.01 10.34 14.02
C ILE A 249 -5.94 10.02 12.52
N LEU A 250 -7.09 9.78 11.89
CA LEU A 250 -7.15 9.21 10.55
C LEU A 250 -6.48 10.11 9.50
N GLU A 251 -6.83 11.39 9.47
CA GLU A 251 -6.33 12.33 8.46
C GLU A 251 -4.80 12.47 8.44
N PRO A 252 -4.11 12.80 9.55
CA PRO A 252 -2.66 12.97 9.54
C PRO A 252 -1.93 11.68 9.17
N VAL A 253 -2.39 10.53 9.67
CA VAL A 253 -1.79 9.23 9.35
C VAL A 253 -1.99 8.90 7.86
N ASN A 254 -3.21 9.06 7.34
CA ASN A 254 -3.52 8.74 5.95
C ASN A 254 -2.75 9.67 4.98
N LYS A 255 -2.58 10.95 5.33
CA LYS A 255 -1.76 11.90 4.56
C LYS A 255 -0.30 11.45 4.48
N THR A 256 0.27 10.95 5.56
CA THR A 256 1.64 10.42 5.56
C THR A 256 1.77 9.15 4.73
N LEU A 257 0.78 8.24 4.78
CA LEU A 257 0.77 7.04 3.93
C LEU A 257 0.66 7.41 2.45
N LYS A 258 -0.25 8.32 2.09
CA LYS A 258 -0.40 8.81 0.72
C LYS A 258 0.89 9.44 0.21
N ARG A 259 1.52 10.24 1.07
CA ARG A 259 2.84 10.80 0.79
C ARG A 259 3.85 9.67 0.51
N ALA A 260 4.01 8.70 1.41
CA ALA A 260 4.90 7.55 1.23
C ALA A 260 4.68 6.80 -0.09
N ILE A 261 3.44 6.64 -0.53
CA ILE A 261 3.10 6.04 -1.83
C ILE A 261 3.63 6.89 -2.97
N ASN A 262 3.40 8.21 -2.92
CA ASN A 262 3.95 9.14 -3.92
C ASN A 262 5.49 9.11 -3.95
N LEU A 263 6.14 8.78 -2.82
CA LEU A 263 7.59 8.61 -2.74
C LEU A 263 8.10 7.26 -3.30
N GLY A 264 7.22 6.46 -3.91
CA GLY A 264 7.57 5.11 -4.39
C GLY A 264 7.72 4.06 -3.29
N TYR A 265 7.39 4.38 -2.04
CA TYR A 265 7.47 3.44 -0.91
C TYR A 265 6.20 2.61 -0.72
N GLY A 266 5.22 2.74 -1.62
CA GLY A 266 3.92 2.07 -1.51
C GLY A 266 4.00 0.55 -1.35
N ASN A 267 4.96 -0.09 -2.03
CA ASN A 267 5.20 -1.53 -1.96
C ASN A 267 6.11 -1.97 -0.79
N LEU A 268 6.69 -1.03 -0.04
CA LEU A 268 7.47 -1.33 1.15
C LEU A 268 6.57 -1.60 2.34
N ASP A 269 7.14 -2.24 3.36
CA ASP A 269 6.46 -2.49 4.62
C ASP A 269 5.98 -1.19 5.29
N ILE A 270 4.91 -1.24 6.08
CA ILE A 270 4.42 -0.10 6.88
C ILE A 270 5.50 0.52 7.78
N SER A 271 6.53 -0.23 8.18
CA SER A 271 7.70 0.33 8.89
C SER A 271 8.49 1.36 8.05
N ALA A 272 8.35 1.38 6.72
CA ALA A 272 8.98 2.36 5.84
C ALA A 272 8.36 3.76 5.92
N ILE A 273 7.29 3.97 6.69
CA ILE A 273 6.87 5.32 7.14
C ILE A 273 8.08 6.04 7.77
N TYR A 274 9.00 5.29 8.37
CA TYR A 274 10.28 5.77 8.89
C TYR A 274 11.04 6.61 7.86
N LEU A 275 11.10 6.18 6.60
CA LEU A 275 11.79 6.93 5.54
C LEU A 275 11.13 8.28 5.29
N VAL A 276 9.80 8.34 5.36
CA VAL A 276 9.06 9.59 5.16
C VAL A 276 9.30 10.57 6.30
N LEU A 277 9.31 10.08 7.54
CA LEU A 277 9.44 10.93 8.74
C LEU A 277 10.89 11.32 9.05
N LYS A 278 11.87 10.50 8.63
CA LYS A 278 13.31 10.77 8.79
C LYS A 278 13.78 11.93 7.91
N GLU A 279 13.23 12.10 6.72
CA GLU A 279 13.77 13.03 5.73
C GLU A 279 13.32 14.49 5.97
N LYS A 280 14.19 15.26 6.65
CA LYS A 280 13.95 16.67 7.00
C LYS A 280 13.58 17.55 5.81
N ILE A 281 14.28 17.42 4.68
CA ILE A 281 14.14 18.33 3.53
C ILE A 281 12.76 18.22 2.90
N PHE A 282 12.26 17.01 2.67
CA PHE A 282 10.97 16.86 2.01
C PHE A 282 9.81 17.22 2.93
N ASN A 283 10.02 17.27 4.25
CA ASN A 283 9.00 17.68 5.22
C ASN A 283 9.03 19.19 5.51
N ASP A 284 9.97 19.94 4.91
CA ASP A 284 10.00 21.40 5.03
C ASP A 284 8.76 22.01 4.34
N GLU A 285 8.10 22.97 5.00
CA GLU A 285 6.90 23.61 4.47
C GLU A 285 7.16 24.28 3.12
N ARG A 286 8.36 24.83 2.92
CA ARG A 286 8.78 25.43 1.65
C ARG A 286 8.94 24.38 0.55
N PHE A 287 9.44 23.19 0.89
CA PHE A 287 9.49 22.10 -0.08
C PHE A 287 8.09 21.74 -0.59
N ILE A 288 7.14 21.58 0.34
CA ILE A 288 5.77 21.21 0.05
C ILE A 288 5.08 22.31 -0.78
N GLU A 289 5.22 23.58 -0.37
CA GLU A 289 4.63 24.70 -1.09
C GLU A 289 5.25 24.89 -2.48
N GLY A 290 6.57 24.76 -2.61
CA GLY A 290 7.26 24.82 -3.90
C GLY A 290 6.75 23.76 -4.89
N MET A 291 6.52 22.52 -4.42
CA MET A 291 5.93 21.46 -5.26
C MET A 291 4.48 21.75 -5.66
N LYS A 292 3.68 22.31 -4.75
CA LYS A 292 2.30 22.71 -5.03
C LYS A 292 2.24 23.83 -6.08
N LEU A 293 3.04 24.89 -5.90
CA LEU A 293 3.14 26.00 -6.86
C LEU A 293 3.58 25.51 -8.25
N PHE A 294 4.53 24.56 -8.29
CA PHE A 294 4.96 23.94 -9.53
C PHE A 294 3.80 23.23 -10.24
N GLN A 295 3.00 22.44 -9.51
CA GLN A 295 1.83 21.73 -10.06
C GLN A 295 0.73 22.66 -10.56
N GLU A 296 0.62 23.85 -9.98
CA GLU A 296 -0.29 24.92 -10.40
C GLU A 296 0.22 25.73 -11.62
N GLY A 297 1.43 25.41 -12.12
CA GLY A 297 2.06 26.13 -13.24
C GLY A 297 2.70 27.47 -12.85
N LYS A 298 2.78 27.77 -11.54
CA LYS A 298 3.42 28.97 -10.99
C LYS A 298 4.94 28.76 -10.84
N PHE A 299 5.61 28.55 -11.97
CA PHE A 299 7.00 28.10 -11.99
C PHE A 299 8.01 29.09 -11.40
N PHE A 300 7.73 30.40 -11.48
CA PHE A 300 8.58 31.41 -10.84
C PHE A 300 8.45 31.38 -9.31
N ASP A 301 7.22 31.33 -8.80
CA ASP A 301 6.99 31.26 -7.35
C ASP A 301 7.53 29.95 -6.76
N ALA A 302 7.34 28.83 -7.49
CA ALA A 302 7.94 27.55 -7.12
C ALA A 302 9.48 27.61 -7.05
N HIS A 303 10.10 28.30 -8.01
CA HIS A 303 11.55 28.52 -8.02
C HIS A 303 12.02 29.27 -6.78
N GLU A 304 11.39 30.41 -6.45
CA GLU A 304 11.77 31.25 -5.31
C GLU A 304 11.68 30.48 -3.98
N VAL A 305 10.54 29.83 -3.73
CA VAL A 305 10.31 29.09 -2.48
C VAL A 305 11.30 27.92 -2.32
N LEU A 306 11.60 27.20 -3.40
CA LEU A 306 12.58 26.12 -3.36
C LEU A 306 14.02 26.64 -3.20
N GLU A 307 14.34 27.81 -3.75
CA GLU A 307 15.65 28.44 -3.57
C GLU A 307 15.89 28.89 -2.14
N GLU A 308 14.88 29.45 -1.47
CA GLU A 308 14.95 29.77 -0.04
C GLU A 308 15.30 28.55 0.80
N LEU A 309 14.61 27.42 0.58
CA LEU A 309 14.94 26.15 1.21
C LEU A 309 16.38 25.74 0.91
N TRP A 310 16.78 25.75 -0.37
CA TRP A 310 18.10 25.30 -0.81
C TRP A 310 19.26 26.07 -0.18
N ARG A 311 19.09 27.37 0.07
CA ARG A 311 20.10 28.22 0.72
C ARG A 311 20.42 27.77 2.14
N GLU A 312 19.45 27.19 2.84
CA GLU A 312 19.60 26.69 4.21
C GLU A 312 20.06 25.23 4.28
N ILE A 313 20.07 24.51 3.15
CA ILE A 313 20.54 23.12 3.12
C ILE A 313 22.09 23.10 3.24
N PRO A 314 22.65 22.41 4.26
CA PRO A 314 24.11 22.27 4.43
C PRO A 314 24.76 21.63 3.21
N LYS A 315 26.00 22.02 2.90
CA LYS A 315 26.69 21.58 1.66
C LYS A 315 26.88 20.06 1.59
N GLU A 316 27.08 19.45 2.74
CA GLU A 316 27.23 18.01 2.96
C GLU A 316 25.90 17.23 2.91
N ASN A 317 24.76 17.93 2.88
CA ASN A 317 23.48 17.25 2.80
C ASN A 317 23.30 16.61 1.42
N LYS A 318 23.10 15.28 1.42
CA LYS A 318 22.99 14.50 0.19
C LYS A 318 21.89 14.96 -0.76
N TYR A 319 20.84 15.67 -0.32
CA TYR A 319 19.74 16.14 -1.18
C TYR A 319 19.89 17.59 -1.66
N ARG A 320 21.01 18.24 -1.37
CA ARG A 320 21.23 19.64 -1.79
C ARG A 320 21.22 19.81 -3.31
N ASN A 321 21.91 18.93 -4.05
CA ASN A 321 21.90 18.96 -5.52
C ASN A 321 20.54 18.54 -6.08
N PHE A 322 19.86 17.62 -5.40
CA PHE A 322 18.49 17.24 -5.74
C PHE A 322 17.52 18.43 -5.71
N ILE A 323 17.48 19.22 -4.63
CA ILE A 323 16.66 20.44 -4.58
C ILE A 323 17.10 21.46 -5.63
N LYS A 324 18.41 21.58 -5.88
CA LYS A 324 18.93 22.43 -6.96
C LYS A 324 18.39 22.02 -8.33
N ALA A 325 18.25 20.73 -8.59
CA ALA A 325 17.66 20.24 -9.83
C ALA A 325 16.22 20.72 -10.00
N LEU A 326 15.39 20.65 -8.94
CA LEU A 326 13.99 21.11 -8.98
C LEU A 326 13.88 22.63 -9.21
N ILE A 327 14.77 23.41 -8.62
CA ILE A 327 14.90 24.85 -8.87
C ILE A 327 15.20 25.12 -10.35
N GLN A 328 16.11 24.35 -10.94
CA GLN A 328 16.46 24.45 -12.37
C GLN A 328 15.27 24.06 -13.25
N ILE A 329 14.55 22.97 -12.94
CA ILE A 329 13.34 22.57 -13.70
C ILE A 329 12.32 23.71 -13.71
N SER A 330 12.03 24.28 -12.53
CA SER A 330 11.11 25.42 -12.39
C SER A 330 11.56 26.63 -13.22
N ALA A 331 12.84 26.98 -13.15
CA ALA A 331 13.42 28.06 -13.96
C ALA A 331 13.36 27.76 -15.48
N GLY A 332 13.54 26.50 -15.88
CA GLY A 332 13.47 26.07 -17.28
C GLY A 332 12.08 26.29 -17.88
N TYR A 333 11.02 25.92 -17.14
CA TYR A 333 9.64 26.19 -17.54
C TYR A 333 9.36 27.68 -17.66
N TYR A 334 9.77 28.48 -16.67
CA TYR A 334 9.57 29.94 -16.70
C TYR A 334 10.30 30.59 -17.90
N LYS A 335 11.54 30.17 -18.18
CA LYS A 335 12.32 30.66 -19.34
C LYS A 335 11.63 30.39 -20.67
N TYR A 336 11.09 29.18 -20.85
CA TYR A 336 10.45 28.83 -22.12
C TYR A 336 9.06 29.47 -22.25
N LEU A 337 8.19 29.26 -21.26
CA LEU A 337 6.78 29.66 -21.36
C LEU A 337 6.59 31.17 -21.24
N VAL A 338 7.37 31.84 -20.38
CA VAL A 338 7.21 33.28 -20.08
C VAL A 338 8.27 34.12 -20.80
N GLN A 339 9.56 33.81 -20.63
CA GLN A 339 10.63 34.63 -21.24
C GLN A 339 10.85 34.36 -22.73
N LYS A 340 10.18 33.34 -23.30
CA LYS A 340 10.36 32.89 -24.70
C LYS A 340 11.83 32.61 -25.06
N ASN A 341 12.62 32.19 -24.08
CA ASN A 341 14.04 31.90 -24.24
C ASN A 341 14.28 30.38 -24.30
N LYS A 342 14.23 29.85 -25.52
CA LYS A 342 14.41 28.43 -25.83
C LYS A 342 15.76 27.89 -25.41
N ASP A 343 16.84 28.48 -25.89
CA ASP A 343 18.20 27.98 -25.66
C ASP A 343 18.56 28.03 -24.17
N GLY A 344 18.11 29.09 -23.48
CA GLY A 344 18.24 29.22 -22.04
C GLY A 344 17.48 28.15 -21.26
N ALA A 345 16.27 27.79 -21.70
CA ALA A 345 15.49 26.71 -21.08
C ALA A 345 16.16 25.35 -21.26
N ILE A 346 16.56 24.99 -22.49
CA ILE A 346 17.27 23.73 -22.80
C ILE A 346 18.54 23.59 -21.95
N LYS A 347 19.34 24.66 -21.85
CA LYS A 347 20.56 24.68 -21.03
C LYS A 347 20.26 24.39 -19.55
N ILE A 348 19.22 25.00 -19.00
CA ILE A 348 18.84 24.82 -17.59
C ILE A 348 18.26 23.42 -17.34
N PHE A 349 17.45 22.88 -18.26
CA PHE A 349 16.96 21.50 -18.15
C PHE A 349 18.09 20.47 -18.22
N ASN A 350 19.10 20.69 -19.06
CA ASN A 350 20.31 19.86 -19.07
C ASN A 350 21.06 19.92 -17.73
N ASN A 351 21.19 21.09 -17.11
CA ASN A 351 21.81 21.22 -15.79
C ASN A 351 21.00 20.45 -14.72
N ALA A 352 19.67 20.56 -14.75
CA ALA A 352 18.80 19.80 -13.86
C ALA A 352 19.01 18.28 -14.01
N LYS A 353 19.03 17.80 -15.27
CA LYS A 353 19.29 16.40 -15.58
C LYS A 353 20.62 15.92 -15.00
N ASN A 354 21.68 16.70 -15.15
CA ASN A 354 23.00 16.34 -14.63
C ASN A 354 23.00 16.19 -13.10
N TYR A 355 22.33 17.08 -12.38
CA TYR A 355 22.16 16.92 -10.93
C TYR A 355 21.35 15.68 -10.58
N LEU A 356 20.32 15.33 -11.35
CA LEU A 356 19.48 14.15 -11.08
C LEU A 356 20.18 12.83 -11.36
N LEU A 357 21.17 12.78 -12.25
CA LEU A 357 21.94 11.56 -12.53
C LEU A 357 22.64 11.01 -11.28
N GLU A 358 23.05 11.89 -10.34
CA GLU A 358 23.61 11.50 -9.03
C GLU A 358 22.63 10.67 -8.19
N TYR A 359 21.33 10.75 -8.48
CA TYR A 359 20.24 10.13 -7.72
C TYR A 359 19.48 9.05 -8.52
N GLN A 360 19.94 8.65 -9.70
CA GLN A 360 19.19 7.75 -10.60
C GLN A 360 18.88 6.36 -9.97
N ASP A 361 19.65 5.97 -8.96
CA ASP A 361 19.51 4.72 -8.23
C ASP A 361 19.06 4.94 -6.77
N GLU A 362 18.93 6.21 -6.36
CA GLU A 362 18.48 6.59 -5.01
C GLU A 362 16.97 6.42 -4.88
N LYS A 363 16.55 5.86 -3.75
CA LYS A 363 15.14 5.73 -3.40
C LYS A 363 14.64 7.04 -2.80
N THR A 364 14.40 8.04 -3.64
CA THR A 364 13.86 9.35 -3.24
C THR A 364 12.36 9.42 -3.44
N ILE A 365 11.79 10.59 -3.11
CA ILE A 365 10.37 10.86 -3.34
C ILE A 365 9.94 10.95 -4.80
N PHE A 366 10.91 11.00 -5.70
CA PHE A 366 10.70 11.06 -7.15
C PHE A 366 11.21 9.77 -7.77
N ASN A 367 10.51 9.27 -8.80
CA ASN A 367 11.10 8.31 -9.71
C ASN A 367 12.14 9.03 -10.58
N ILE A 368 13.39 9.09 -10.09
CA ILE A 368 14.44 9.90 -10.71
C ILE A 368 14.70 9.50 -12.17
N ARG A 369 14.65 8.19 -12.47
CA ARG A 369 14.82 7.70 -13.85
C ARG A 369 13.70 8.17 -14.77
N GLU A 370 12.47 8.17 -14.28
CA GLU A 370 11.32 8.69 -15.03
C GLU A 370 11.40 10.21 -15.18
N LEU A 371 11.78 10.94 -14.12
CA LEU A 371 11.97 12.38 -14.16
C LEU A 371 13.04 12.78 -15.18
N ILE A 372 14.18 12.08 -15.21
CA ILE A 372 15.24 12.29 -16.21
C ILE A 372 14.69 12.07 -17.62
N ARG A 373 13.96 10.96 -17.86
CA ARG A 373 13.33 10.69 -19.17
C ARG A 373 12.33 11.77 -19.56
N ASN A 374 11.54 12.26 -18.60
CA ASN A 374 10.58 13.32 -18.84
C ASN A 374 11.28 14.65 -19.18
N ILE A 375 12.42 14.96 -18.57
CA ILE A 375 13.26 16.11 -18.94
C ILE A 375 13.79 15.97 -20.36
N GLU A 376 14.31 14.81 -20.73
CA GLU A 376 14.82 14.58 -22.09
C GLU A 376 13.71 14.69 -23.13
N PHE A 377 12.54 14.12 -22.85
CA PHE A 377 11.37 14.25 -23.70
C PHE A 377 10.91 15.71 -23.82
N LEU A 378 10.83 16.42 -22.69
CA LEU A 378 10.45 17.83 -22.63
C LEU A 378 11.39 18.71 -23.48
N MET A 379 12.70 18.47 -23.39
CA MET A 379 13.67 19.20 -24.20
C MET A 379 13.47 18.94 -25.69
N GLY A 380 13.15 17.69 -26.08
CA GLY A 380 12.81 17.37 -27.48
C GLY A 380 11.55 18.08 -27.98
N LEU A 381 10.55 18.29 -27.12
CA LEU A 381 9.37 19.11 -27.45
C LEU A 381 9.74 20.58 -27.65
N ILE A 382 10.56 21.13 -26.75
CA ILE A 382 11.06 22.51 -26.82
C ILE A 382 11.89 22.73 -28.09
N GLU A 383 12.73 21.77 -28.48
CA GLU A 383 13.50 21.82 -29.73
C GLU A 383 12.61 21.92 -30.97
N LYS A 384 11.43 21.30 -30.94
CA LYS A 384 10.41 21.35 -31.99
C LYS A 384 9.47 22.57 -31.88
N ASN A 385 9.67 23.42 -30.87
CA ASN A 385 8.79 24.55 -30.53
C ASN A 385 7.34 24.14 -30.22
N GLU A 386 7.15 22.95 -29.62
CA GLU A 386 5.82 22.49 -29.20
C GLU A 386 5.37 23.19 -27.91
N ASP A 387 4.05 23.22 -27.67
CA ASP A 387 3.49 23.72 -26.41
C ASP A 387 3.66 22.68 -25.30
N ILE A 388 4.30 23.09 -24.21
CA ILE A 388 4.61 22.25 -23.06
C ILE A 388 3.80 22.64 -21.82
N SER A 389 2.88 23.61 -21.94
CA SER A 389 2.10 24.16 -20.82
C SER A 389 1.30 23.10 -20.05
N SER A 390 0.88 22.05 -20.76
CA SER A 390 0.13 20.91 -20.19
C SER A 390 1.01 19.72 -19.82
N PHE A 391 2.30 19.72 -20.19
CA PHE A 391 3.20 18.62 -19.90
C PHE A 391 3.66 18.69 -18.44
N LYS A 392 3.25 17.70 -17.64
CA LYS A 392 3.63 17.57 -16.23
C LYS A 392 4.85 16.69 -16.09
N ILE A 393 5.99 17.31 -15.79
CA ILE A 393 7.28 16.62 -15.63
C ILE A 393 7.45 15.96 -14.25
N ILE A 394 6.81 16.53 -13.21
CA ILE A 394 6.87 16.17 -11.78
C ILE A 394 5.48 15.73 -11.31
#